data_AF-A0A916HHR8-F1
#
_entry.id   AF-A0A916HHR8-F1
#
_cell.length_a   1.000
_cell.length_b   1.000
_cell.length_c   1.000
_cell.angle_alpha   90.00
_cell.angle_beta   90.00
_cell.angle_gamma   90.00
#
_symmetry.space_group_name_H-M   'P 1'
#
loop_
_entity.id
_entity.type
_entity.pdbx_description
1 polymer ?
#
loop_
_entity_poly.entity_id
_entity_poly.type
_entity_poly.pdbx_seq_one_letter_code
_entity_poly.pdbx_strand_id
1 'polypeptide(L)'
;GDYAGSERILRALLAEAGHPAEDLPMSQADGSGAQLAPDMAQIGSPETYLGHARAEHFVSPGGFFPDHDKNYRLPETLALNRWGLSGTWTVREQYARLDRADGAITFRFRARDLNLVLGPGPDGKPVRFTVTVEGQPPGDNQGVDIDAAGKGTVANQRLYQLIRCSDGVRERSFEIRFEDPGVEAFAFTFG
;
A
#
# COMPACT_ATOMS: atom_id res chain seq x y z
N GLY A 1 0.61 -16.83 11.81
CA GLY A 1 0.46 -15.98 13.02
C GLY A 1 1.45 -14.87 12.89
N ASP A 2 1.09 -13.59 12.89
CA ASP A 2 0.25 -12.90 13.88
C ASP A 2 -0.74 -11.92 13.19
N TYR A 3 -1.71 -12.46 12.45
CA TYR A 3 -2.70 -11.63 11.73
C TYR A 3 -3.58 -10.81 12.69
N ALA A 4 -3.83 -11.35 13.89
CA ALA A 4 -4.65 -10.73 14.92
C ALA A 4 -3.94 -9.58 15.68
N GLY A 5 -2.60 -9.49 15.61
CA GLY A 5 -1.81 -8.36 16.12
C GLY A 5 -1.82 -7.17 15.16
N SER A 6 -1.50 -7.44 13.88
CA SER A 6 -1.48 -6.43 12.81
C SER A 6 -2.84 -5.78 12.56
N GLU A 7 -3.93 -6.55 12.59
CA GLU A 7 -5.29 -6.02 12.39
C GLU A 7 -5.71 -5.06 13.51
N ARG A 8 -5.31 -5.31 14.76
CA ARG A 8 -5.60 -4.40 15.88
C ARG A 8 -4.82 -3.09 15.79
N ILE A 9 -3.58 -3.15 15.33
CA ILE A 9 -2.75 -1.95 15.17
C ILE A 9 -3.26 -1.11 14.00
N LEU A 10 -3.65 -1.75 12.90
CA LEU A 10 -4.27 -1.03 11.79
C LEU A 10 -5.58 -0.38 12.23
N ARG A 11 -6.45 -1.08 12.96
CA ARG A 11 -7.67 -0.50 13.56
C ARG A 11 -7.37 0.65 14.54
N ALA A 12 -6.31 0.55 15.34
CA ALA A 12 -5.89 1.62 16.25
C ALA A 12 -5.40 2.86 15.50
N LEU A 13 -4.59 2.67 14.45
CA LEU A 13 -4.13 3.76 13.58
C LEU A 13 -5.30 4.45 12.87
N LEU A 14 -6.30 3.67 12.42
CA LEU A 14 -7.50 4.23 11.79
C LEU A 14 -8.36 5.03 12.79
N ALA A 15 -8.45 4.57 14.04
CA ALA A 15 -9.19 5.25 15.11
C ALA A 15 -8.49 6.53 15.61
N GLU A 16 -7.16 6.55 15.70
CA GLU A 16 -6.37 7.74 16.07
C GLU A 16 -6.46 8.85 15.01
N ALA A 17 -6.61 8.48 13.74
CA ALA A 17 -6.87 9.41 12.64
C ALA A 17 -8.31 9.95 12.59
N GLY A 18 -9.18 9.58 13.56
CA GLY A 18 -10.54 10.11 13.68
C GLY A 18 -11.60 9.37 12.85
N HIS A 19 -11.30 8.18 12.34
CA HIS A 19 -12.23 7.37 11.54
C HIS A 19 -12.70 6.11 12.29
N PRO A 20 -14.02 5.82 12.35
CA PRO A 20 -14.53 4.65 13.05
C PRO A 20 -14.08 3.36 12.37
N ALA A 21 -13.55 2.41 13.15
CA ALA A 21 -13.01 1.13 12.70
C ALA A 21 -14.05 0.11 12.15
N GLU A 22 -15.29 0.57 11.94
CA GLU A 22 -16.49 -0.23 11.65
C GLU A 22 -16.74 -0.41 10.15
N ASP A 23 -16.10 0.39 9.28
CA ASP A 23 -16.25 0.34 7.81
C ASP A 23 -15.35 -0.69 7.10
N LEU A 24 -14.64 -1.53 7.86
CA LEU A 24 -13.87 -2.62 7.26
C LEU A 24 -14.80 -3.80 6.96
N PRO A 25 -14.95 -4.25 5.69
CA PRO A 25 -15.57 -5.53 5.44
C PRO A 25 -14.78 -6.59 6.19
N MET A 26 -15.47 -7.30 7.08
CA MET A 26 -14.91 -8.45 7.76
C MET A 26 -14.50 -9.45 6.68
N SER A 27 -13.21 -9.60 6.42
CA SER A 27 -12.73 -10.90 5.97
C SER A 27 -12.88 -11.82 7.17
N GLN A 28 -14.10 -12.31 7.38
CA GLN A 28 -14.27 -13.57 8.05
C GLN A 28 -13.47 -14.57 7.23
N ALA A 29 -12.34 -15.00 7.78
CA ALA A 29 -11.92 -16.37 7.59
C ALA A 29 -12.95 -17.27 8.30
N ASP A 30 -14.21 -17.21 7.85
CA ASP A 30 -15.19 -18.24 8.16
C ASP A 30 -14.76 -19.44 7.34
N GLY A 31 -14.16 -20.39 8.05
CA GLY A 31 -13.87 -21.71 7.52
C GLY A 31 -15.17 -22.39 7.11
N SER A 32 -15.58 -22.21 5.85
CA SER A 32 -16.31 -23.20 5.07
C SER A 32 -16.37 -22.76 3.61
N GLY A 33 -15.37 -23.18 2.85
CA GLY A 33 -15.32 -22.93 1.41
C GLY A 33 -13.98 -23.38 0.89
N ALA A 34 -13.95 -24.55 0.25
CA ALA A 34 -12.75 -25.15 -0.29
C ALA A 34 -12.14 -24.26 -1.38
N GLN A 35 -11.25 -23.35 -0.99
CA GLN A 35 -10.26 -22.70 -1.84
C GLN A 35 -8.96 -22.64 -1.04
N LEU A 36 -7.99 -23.42 -1.51
CA LEU A 36 -6.61 -23.54 -1.04
C LEU A 36 -6.17 -22.29 -0.25
N ALA A 37 -5.99 -22.47 1.06
CA ALA A 37 -5.22 -21.52 1.86
C ALA A 37 -3.92 -21.28 1.09
N PRO A 38 -3.61 -20.03 0.67
CA PRO A 38 -2.34 -19.78 0.01
C PRO A 38 -1.26 -20.28 0.97
N ASP A 39 -0.32 -21.02 0.40
CA ASP A 39 0.80 -21.60 1.09
C ASP A 39 1.59 -20.43 1.72
N MET A 40 1.24 -20.05 2.96
CA MET A 40 1.80 -18.89 3.67
C MET A 40 3.33 -18.97 3.75
N ALA A 41 3.89 -20.17 3.57
CA ALA A 41 5.31 -20.45 3.47
C ALA A 41 5.98 -19.85 2.20
N GLN A 42 5.20 -19.47 1.18
CA GLN A 42 5.72 -18.91 -0.07
C GLN A 42 5.69 -17.38 -0.12
N ILE A 43 4.88 -16.72 0.72
CA ILE A 43 4.84 -15.25 0.82
C ILE A 43 6.18 -14.77 1.40
N GLY A 44 6.89 -13.97 0.61
CA GLY A 44 8.24 -13.50 0.94
C GLY A 44 8.29 -12.06 1.44
N SER A 45 7.18 -11.31 1.38
CA SER A 45 7.13 -9.90 1.77
C SER A 45 6.42 -9.70 3.11
N PRO A 46 7.05 -8.98 4.07
CA PRO A 46 6.43 -8.66 5.35
C PRO A 46 5.48 -7.48 5.21
N GLU A 47 4.55 -7.34 6.16
CA GLU A 47 3.83 -6.08 6.35
C GLU A 47 4.83 -4.92 6.48
N THR A 48 4.60 -3.85 5.72
CA THR A 48 5.55 -2.74 5.63
C THR A 48 4.85 -1.42 5.90
N TYR A 49 5.28 -0.71 6.94
CA TYR A 49 4.75 0.60 7.33
C TYR A 49 5.48 1.74 6.63
N LEU A 50 4.76 2.80 6.26
CA LEU A 50 5.31 3.93 5.50
C LEU A 50 5.66 5.14 6.39
N GLY A 51 5.13 5.22 7.60
CA GLY A 51 5.48 6.25 8.59
C GLY A 51 6.87 6.04 9.20
N HIS A 52 7.59 7.13 9.49
CA HIS A 52 9.00 7.04 9.89
C HIS A 52 9.24 6.39 11.25
N ALA A 53 8.22 6.19 12.10
CA ALA A 53 8.39 5.49 13.37
C ALA A 53 8.61 3.97 13.21
N ARG A 54 8.08 3.39 12.12
CA ARG A 54 8.09 1.93 11.88
C ARG A 54 8.57 1.55 10.49
N ALA A 55 8.88 2.54 9.65
CA ALA A 55 9.35 2.30 8.31
C ALA A 55 10.67 1.54 8.31
N GLU A 56 10.63 0.36 7.71
CA GLU A 56 11.80 -0.45 7.43
C GLU A 56 12.01 -0.52 5.92
N HIS A 57 13.25 -0.75 5.51
CA HIS A 57 13.56 -1.08 4.11
C HIS A 57 13.19 0.00 3.07
N PHE A 58 13.00 1.25 3.52
CA PHE A 58 12.82 2.42 2.67
C PHE A 58 14.10 2.77 1.90
N VAL A 59 13.97 3.11 0.62
CA VAL A 59 15.09 3.49 -0.25
C VAL A 59 14.78 4.79 -0.99
N SER A 60 15.57 5.81 -0.70
CA SER A 60 15.65 7.06 -1.45
C SER A 60 17.04 7.68 -1.22
N PRO A 61 17.63 8.38 -2.20
CA PRO A 61 18.82 9.18 -1.97
C PRO A 61 18.63 10.13 -0.76
N GLY A 62 19.57 10.04 0.18
CA GLY A 62 19.53 10.82 1.43
C GLY A 62 18.44 10.42 2.42
N GLY A 63 17.83 9.23 2.30
CA GLY A 63 16.91 8.67 3.31
C GLY A 63 15.62 9.48 3.54
N PHE A 64 14.99 9.27 4.70
CA PHE A 64 13.85 10.09 5.14
C PHE A 64 14.27 11.53 5.45
N PHE A 65 13.32 12.45 5.27
CA PHE A 65 13.34 13.74 5.96
C PHE A 65 12.05 13.83 6.78
N PRO A 66 12.06 13.31 8.03
CA PRO A 66 10.86 13.18 8.86
C PRO A 66 10.18 14.53 9.05
N ASP A 67 8.85 14.55 9.01
CA ASP A 67 7.98 15.71 9.29
C ASP A 67 8.15 16.95 8.40
N HIS A 68 9.02 16.87 7.40
CA HIS A 68 9.30 17.92 6.43
C HIS A 68 8.97 17.45 5.01
N ASP A 69 8.58 18.39 4.15
CA ASP A 69 8.38 18.10 2.75
C ASP A 69 9.74 17.82 2.08
N LYS A 70 9.78 16.76 1.28
CA LYS A 70 10.96 16.41 0.49
C LYS A 70 10.53 15.87 -0.86
N ASN A 71 11.25 16.31 -1.90
CA ASN A 71 11.14 15.69 -3.22
C ASN A 71 11.99 14.41 -3.25
N TYR A 72 11.33 13.27 -3.00
CA TYR A 72 11.95 11.95 -2.99
C TYR A 72 12.20 11.45 -4.42
N ARG A 73 13.21 10.60 -4.55
CA ARG A 73 13.60 9.98 -5.82
C ARG A 73 13.85 8.50 -5.61
N LEU A 74 13.46 7.71 -6.59
CA LEU A 74 13.72 6.27 -6.58
C LEU A 74 15.11 5.99 -7.13
N PRO A 75 15.81 4.95 -6.64
CA PRO A 75 16.94 4.38 -7.36
C PRO A 75 16.47 3.72 -8.66
N GLU A 76 17.39 3.46 -9.59
CA GLU A 76 17.07 2.79 -10.87
C GLU A 76 16.53 1.37 -10.68
N THR A 77 16.94 0.70 -9.60
CA THR A 77 16.50 -0.66 -9.27
C THR A 77 16.17 -0.80 -7.79
N LEU A 78 15.10 -1.53 -7.48
CA LEU A 78 14.70 -1.90 -6.12
C LEU A 78 14.96 -3.40 -5.89
N ALA A 79 15.69 -3.73 -4.82
CA ALA A 79 15.81 -5.10 -4.35
C ALA A 79 14.50 -5.59 -3.71
N LEU A 80 14.32 -6.92 -3.59
CA LEU A 80 13.17 -7.53 -2.93
C LEU A 80 12.95 -6.95 -1.51
N ASN A 81 11.68 -6.73 -1.15
CA ASN A 81 11.24 -6.16 0.12
C ASN A 81 11.84 -4.77 0.38
N ARG A 82 12.08 -4.00 -0.69
CA ARG A 82 12.39 -2.58 -0.62
C ARG A 82 11.27 -1.79 -1.26
N TRP A 83 11.10 -0.57 -0.78
CA TRP A 83 10.11 0.37 -1.27
C TRP A 83 10.66 1.79 -1.27
N GLY A 84 10.03 2.67 -2.02
CA GLY A 84 10.45 4.05 -2.11
C GLY A 84 9.35 5.00 -2.57
N LEU A 85 9.65 6.29 -2.49
CA LEU A 85 8.77 7.39 -2.87
C LEU A 85 9.38 8.16 -4.04
N SER A 86 8.54 8.64 -4.94
CA SER A 86 8.90 9.67 -5.93
C SER A 86 7.91 10.83 -5.86
N GLY A 87 8.40 12.05 -6.06
CA GLY A 87 7.60 13.27 -5.91
C GLY A 87 7.73 13.90 -4.53
N THR A 88 6.90 14.91 -4.24
CA THR A 88 6.99 15.69 -2.99
C THR A 88 6.10 15.09 -1.93
N TRP A 89 6.71 14.49 -0.90
CA TRP A 89 6.02 13.85 0.21
C TRP A 89 6.48 14.44 1.53
N THR A 90 5.58 14.40 2.52
CA THR A 90 5.92 14.54 3.93
C THR A 90 5.70 13.20 4.60
N VAL A 91 6.75 12.63 5.21
CA VAL A 91 6.64 11.38 5.97
C VAL A 91 6.47 11.73 7.43
N ARG A 92 5.28 11.44 7.95
CA ARG A 92 4.88 11.59 9.36
C ARG A 92 5.21 10.34 10.14
N GLU A 93 4.97 10.39 11.44
CA GLU A 93 5.25 9.27 12.35
C GLU A 93 4.58 7.97 11.89
N GLN A 94 3.31 8.06 11.46
CA GLN A 94 2.46 6.90 11.15
C GLN A 94 2.20 6.68 9.66
N TYR A 95 2.35 7.71 8.81
CA TYR A 95 2.00 7.65 7.39
C TYR A 95 2.92 8.52 6.53
N ALA A 96 2.90 8.30 5.21
CA ALA A 96 3.47 9.21 4.22
C ALA A 96 2.33 9.94 3.50
N ARG A 97 2.41 11.28 3.43
CA ARG A 97 1.42 12.12 2.74
C ARG A 97 2.00 12.72 1.48
N LEU A 98 1.25 12.65 0.39
CA LEU A 98 1.61 13.29 -0.87
C LEU A 98 1.25 14.78 -0.84
N ASP A 99 2.23 15.67 -0.97
CA ASP A 99 1.99 17.12 -0.90
C ASP A 99 1.76 17.76 -2.29
N ARG A 100 2.17 17.10 -3.38
CA ARG A 100 1.98 17.56 -4.76
C ARG A 100 1.49 16.42 -5.66
N ALA A 101 0.71 16.72 -6.68
CA ALA A 101 0.28 15.74 -7.69
C ALA A 101 1.46 14.99 -8.34
N ASP A 102 1.16 13.87 -8.99
CA ASP A 102 2.09 13.03 -9.75
C ASP A 102 3.18 12.34 -8.91
N GLY A 103 2.94 12.16 -7.60
CA GLY A 103 3.81 11.34 -6.75
C GLY A 103 3.48 9.85 -6.84
N ALA A 104 4.46 9.00 -6.53
CA ALA A 104 4.29 7.56 -6.55
C ALA A 104 4.95 6.86 -5.37
N ILE A 105 4.45 5.66 -5.08
CA ILE A 105 5.05 4.68 -4.18
C ILE A 105 5.41 3.46 -5.01
N THR A 106 6.63 2.95 -4.86
CA THR A 106 7.05 1.69 -5.49
C THR A 106 7.46 0.66 -4.47
N PHE A 107 7.24 -0.62 -4.80
CA PHE A 107 7.61 -1.75 -3.95
C PHE A 107 8.02 -2.94 -4.81
N ARG A 108 9.14 -3.60 -4.48
CA ARG A 108 9.50 -4.91 -5.05
C ARG A 108 9.10 -6.02 -4.07
N PHE A 109 8.05 -6.78 -4.36
CA PHE A 109 7.44 -7.73 -3.43
C PHE A 109 7.45 -9.17 -3.95
N ARG A 110 7.19 -10.13 -3.08
CA ARG A 110 6.93 -11.54 -3.39
C ARG A 110 5.68 -12.02 -2.66
N ALA A 111 4.55 -11.97 -3.37
CA ALA A 111 3.24 -12.43 -2.88
C ALA A 111 2.32 -12.74 -4.07
N ARG A 112 1.11 -13.25 -3.78
CA ARG A 112 0.03 -13.34 -4.77
C ARG A 112 -0.76 -12.04 -4.80
N ASP A 113 -1.08 -11.51 -3.62
CA ASP A 113 -1.90 -10.33 -3.43
C ASP A 113 -1.07 -9.19 -2.84
N LEU A 114 -1.40 -7.97 -3.23
CA LEU A 114 -0.86 -6.75 -2.63
C LEU A 114 -2.01 -5.81 -2.29
N ASN A 115 -2.06 -5.42 -1.03
CA ASN A 115 -3.00 -4.44 -0.52
C ASN A 115 -2.23 -3.24 0.06
N LEU A 116 -2.87 -2.08 0.07
CA LEU A 116 -2.31 -0.85 0.62
C LEU A 116 -3.39 -0.13 1.43
N VAL A 117 -3.04 0.29 2.64
CA VAL A 117 -3.91 1.11 3.49
C VAL A 117 -3.70 2.56 3.12
N LEU A 118 -4.77 3.18 2.62
CA LEU A 118 -4.79 4.55 2.10
C LEU A 118 -5.95 5.31 2.72
N GLY A 119 -5.82 6.63 2.84
CA GLY A 119 -6.90 7.55 3.14
C GLY A 119 -6.75 8.88 2.40
N PRO A 120 -7.86 9.60 2.16
CA PRO A 120 -7.76 10.99 1.76
C PRO A 120 -7.19 11.82 2.92
N GLY A 121 -6.48 12.89 2.61
CA GLY A 121 -5.99 13.81 3.62
C GLY A 121 -7.12 14.60 4.30
N PRO A 122 -6.78 15.54 5.20
CA PRO A 122 -7.76 16.24 6.04
C PRO A 122 -8.85 17.04 5.30
N ASP A 123 -8.66 17.34 4.02
CA ASP A 123 -9.69 18.01 3.21
C ASP A 123 -10.74 17.05 2.63
N GLY A 124 -10.57 15.73 2.85
CA GLY A 124 -11.50 14.67 2.48
C GLY A 124 -11.67 14.50 0.98
N LYS A 125 -10.81 15.10 0.15
CA LYS A 125 -10.97 15.02 -1.30
C LYS A 125 -10.55 13.66 -1.82
N PRO A 126 -11.35 13.05 -2.72
CA PRO A 126 -10.93 11.81 -3.36
C PRO A 126 -9.64 12.00 -4.16
N VAL A 127 -8.73 11.03 -4.05
CA VAL A 127 -7.44 11.03 -4.77
C VAL A 127 -7.44 9.93 -5.81
N ARG A 128 -7.32 10.29 -7.09
CA ARG A 128 -7.22 9.32 -8.19
C ARG A 128 -5.82 8.75 -8.25
N PHE A 129 -5.73 7.48 -8.62
CA PHE A 129 -4.45 6.82 -8.80
C PHE A 129 -4.50 5.79 -9.92
N THR A 130 -3.31 5.46 -10.42
CA THR A 130 -3.08 4.37 -11.37
C THR A 130 -2.00 3.44 -10.83
N VAL A 131 -2.28 2.14 -10.83
CA VAL A 131 -1.37 1.06 -10.45
C VAL A 131 -0.75 0.42 -11.69
N THR A 132 0.53 0.07 -11.61
CA THR A 132 1.18 -0.82 -12.57
C THR A 132 1.96 -1.93 -11.87
N VAL A 133 2.11 -3.06 -12.57
CA VAL A 133 2.94 -4.19 -12.17
C VAL A 133 3.93 -4.47 -13.29
N GLU A 134 5.23 -4.47 -12.99
CA GLU A 134 6.31 -4.55 -13.98
C GLU A 134 6.16 -3.49 -15.09
N GLY A 135 5.66 -2.30 -14.73
CA GLY A 135 5.42 -1.19 -15.67
C GLY A 135 4.24 -1.40 -16.62
N GLN A 136 3.42 -2.43 -16.41
CA GLN A 136 2.22 -2.72 -17.21
C GLN A 136 0.94 -2.60 -16.38
N PRO A 137 -0.21 -2.31 -17.00
CA PRO A 137 -1.51 -2.39 -16.33
C PRO A 137 -1.76 -3.80 -15.75
N PRO A 138 -2.50 -3.91 -14.63
CA PRO A 138 -2.72 -5.20 -13.96
C PRO A 138 -3.49 -6.23 -14.80
N GLY A 139 -4.40 -5.79 -15.67
CA GLY A 139 -5.26 -6.69 -16.45
C GLY A 139 -6.08 -7.61 -15.54
N ASP A 140 -6.04 -8.91 -15.83
CA ASP A 140 -6.74 -9.94 -15.03
C ASP A 140 -6.21 -10.08 -13.60
N ASN A 141 -5.07 -9.47 -13.28
CA ASN A 141 -4.51 -9.45 -11.93
C ASN A 141 -5.00 -8.27 -11.08
N GLN A 142 -5.99 -7.50 -11.56
CA GLN A 142 -6.62 -6.42 -10.80
C GLN A 142 -7.17 -6.94 -9.46
N GLY A 143 -6.95 -6.16 -8.40
CA GLY A 143 -7.68 -6.31 -7.15
C GLY A 143 -9.09 -5.74 -7.26
N VAL A 144 -9.92 -5.93 -6.23
CA VAL A 144 -11.33 -5.47 -6.25
C VAL A 144 -11.49 -3.95 -6.24
N ASP A 145 -10.43 -3.22 -5.88
CA ASP A 145 -10.48 -1.76 -5.73
C ASP A 145 -9.92 -0.98 -6.93
N ILE A 146 -9.57 -1.67 -8.01
CA ILE A 146 -9.08 -1.06 -9.25
C ILE A 146 -9.69 -1.72 -10.49
N ASP A 147 -9.68 -1.00 -11.61
CA ASP A 147 -10.00 -1.57 -12.92
C ASP A 147 -8.79 -2.25 -13.59
N ALA A 148 -9.02 -2.83 -14.77
CA ALA A 148 -8.00 -3.62 -15.49
C ALA A 148 -6.86 -2.73 -16.02
N ALA A 149 -7.13 -1.44 -16.20
CA ALA A 149 -6.14 -0.43 -16.54
C ALA A 149 -5.33 0.03 -15.30
N GLY A 150 -5.67 -0.46 -14.11
CA GLY A 150 -5.02 -0.17 -12.85
C GLY A 150 -5.57 1.06 -12.14
N LYS A 151 -6.68 1.64 -12.59
CA LYS A 151 -7.19 2.90 -12.07
C LYS A 151 -8.08 2.66 -10.85
N GLY A 152 -7.93 3.53 -9.86
CA GLY A 152 -8.76 3.54 -8.66
C GLY A 152 -8.88 4.93 -8.07
N THR A 153 -9.60 5.04 -6.96
CA THR A 153 -9.78 6.30 -6.23
C THR A 153 -9.78 6.04 -4.73
N VAL A 154 -8.95 6.79 -4.01
CA VAL A 154 -8.97 6.82 -2.55
C VAL A 154 -10.06 7.79 -2.12
N ALA A 155 -11.18 7.27 -1.65
CA ALA A 155 -12.30 8.07 -1.16
C ALA A 155 -12.46 8.01 0.36
N ASN A 156 -12.06 6.89 0.97
CA ASN A 156 -12.16 6.65 2.40
C ASN A 156 -10.86 6.04 2.93
N GLN A 157 -10.61 6.18 4.24
CA GLN A 157 -9.47 5.55 4.88
C GLN A 157 -9.74 4.07 5.15
N ARG A 158 -9.15 3.16 4.36
CA ARG A 158 -9.34 1.71 4.49
C ARG A 158 -8.22 0.92 3.82
N LEU A 159 -8.31 -0.41 3.89
CA LEU A 159 -7.51 -1.31 3.07
C LEU A 159 -8.02 -1.33 1.63
N TYR A 160 -7.12 -1.11 0.67
CA TYR A 160 -7.38 -1.24 -0.77
C TYR A 160 -6.67 -2.50 -1.30
N GLN A 161 -7.41 -3.46 -1.84
CA GLN A 161 -6.85 -4.61 -2.55
C GLN A 161 -6.55 -4.20 -3.99
N LEU A 162 -5.26 -4.04 -4.29
CA LEU A 162 -4.79 -3.48 -5.55
C LEU A 162 -4.41 -4.59 -6.54
N ILE A 163 -3.72 -5.64 -6.09
CA ILE A 163 -3.30 -6.72 -6.98
C ILE A 163 -3.77 -8.06 -6.40
N ARG A 164 -4.23 -8.94 -7.29
CA ARG A 164 -4.59 -10.32 -7.01
C ARG A 164 -4.17 -11.21 -8.17
N CYS A 165 -2.98 -11.78 -8.10
CA CYS A 165 -2.44 -12.59 -9.19
C CYS A 165 -2.95 -14.03 -9.20
N SER A 166 -3.30 -14.55 -10.37
CA SER A 166 -3.75 -15.95 -10.52
C SER A 166 -2.62 -16.95 -10.75
N ASP A 167 -1.43 -16.48 -11.17
CA ASP A 167 -0.23 -17.27 -11.47
C ASP A 167 0.64 -17.60 -10.24
N GLY A 168 0.13 -17.35 -9.02
CA GLY A 168 0.78 -17.71 -7.77
C GLY A 168 1.80 -16.70 -7.24
N VAL A 169 2.63 -17.16 -6.29
CA VAL A 169 3.58 -16.32 -5.57
C VAL A 169 4.91 -16.20 -6.33
N ARG A 170 5.26 -14.98 -6.72
CA ARG A 170 6.53 -14.64 -7.41
C ARG A 170 6.92 -13.21 -7.11
N GLU A 171 8.16 -12.87 -7.43
CA GLU A 171 8.64 -11.51 -7.32
C GLU A 171 8.03 -10.61 -8.39
N ARG A 172 7.58 -9.43 -7.98
CA ARG A 172 7.03 -8.40 -8.87
C ARG A 172 7.41 -7.00 -8.40
N SER A 173 7.60 -6.08 -9.33
CA SER A 173 7.64 -4.63 -9.09
C SER A 173 6.23 -4.08 -9.18
N PHE A 174 5.84 -3.34 -8.15
CA PHE A 174 4.58 -2.60 -8.06
C PHE A 174 4.87 -1.11 -8.03
N GLU A 175 4.06 -0.33 -8.73
CA GLU A 175 3.99 1.13 -8.63
C GLU A 175 2.53 1.56 -8.47
N ILE A 176 2.27 2.50 -7.57
CA ILE A 176 1.04 3.27 -7.52
C ILE A 176 1.39 4.74 -7.68
N ARG A 177 0.84 5.39 -8.72
CA ARG A 177 0.99 6.83 -9.00
C ARG A 177 -0.32 7.54 -8.70
N PHE A 178 -0.26 8.61 -7.94
CA PHE A 178 -1.41 9.44 -7.57
C PHE A 178 -1.46 10.68 -8.46
N GLU A 179 -2.58 10.88 -9.12
CA GLU A 179 -2.82 12.00 -10.04
C GLU A 179 -3.16 13.29 -9.28
N ASP A 180 -3.71 13.16 -8.08
CA ASP A 180 -4.08 14.27 -7.20
C ASP A 180 -3.20 14.25 -5.92
N PRO A 181 -2.93 15.40 -5.29
CA PRO A 181 -2.23 15.43 -4.01
C PRO A 181 -3.15 15.01 -2.86
N GLY A 182 -2.58 14.84 -1.68
CA GLY A 182 -3.32 14.75 -0.42
C GLY A 182 -3.57 13.32 0.07
N VAL A 183 -3.17 12.28 -0.67
CA VAL A 183 -3.29 10.91 -0.14
C VAL A 183 -2.38 10.71 1.06
N GLU A 184 -2.89 10.00 2.06
CA GLU A 184 -2.13 9.47 3.19
C GLU A 184 -2.00 7.94 3.02
N ALA A 185 -0.76 7.44 3.04
CA ALA A 185 -0.44 6.04 2.85
C ALA A 185 0.23 5.46 4.11
N PHE A 186 -0.30 4.35 4.61
CA PHE A 186 0.00 3.84 5.95
C PHE A 186 0.83 2.56 5.93
N ALA A 187 0.34 1.51 5.28
CA ALA A 187 1.00 0.20 5.28
C ALA A 187 0.65 -0.66 4.06
N PHE A 188 1.63 -1.42 3.57
CA PHE A 188 1.43 -2.53 2.65
C PHE A 188 1.15 -3.83 3.39
N THR A 189 0.23 -4.64 2.87
CA THR A 189 -0.01 -6.02 3.31
C THR A 189 -0.05 -6.96 2.11
N PHE A 190 0.23 -8.24 2.35
CA PHE A 190 0.46 -9.24 1.32
C PHE A 190 -0.33 -10.53 1.60
N GLY A 191 -0.75 -11.23 0.54
CA GLY A 191 -1.55 -12.47 0.60
C GLY A 191 -1.24 -13.46 -0.51
#